data_AF-A0A417PN81-F1
#
_entry.id   AF-A0A417PN81-F1
#
_cell.length_a   1.000
_cell.length_b   1.000
_cell.length_c   1.000
_cell.angle_alpha   90.00
_cell.angle_beta   90.00
_cell.angle_gamma   90.00
#
_symmetry.space_group_name_H-M   'P 1'
#
loop_
_entity.id
_entity.type
_entity.pdbx_description
1 polymer ?
#
loop_
_entity_poly.entity_id
_entity_poly.type
_entity_poly.pdbx_seq_one_letter_code
_entity_poly.pdbx_strand_id
1 'polypeptide(L)'
;MNKIKLGVSAGLAGAILYFLGAISIIPAVILAGYILLKEENDWLKYQAVKMVMIVVIFGAINIGLNCIDDIFAIFNQVIGIFAKNVHIAVPLGLTGILSTVCSLLRNIVLIWSGINALNFKTVYVASIDELVSKNM
;
A
#
# COMPACT_ATOMS: atom_id res chain seq x y z
N MET A 1 -16.55 -22.97 7.15
CA MET A 1 -15.33 -22.14 7.19
C MET A 1 -14.23 -22.88 6.43
N ASN A 2 -13.79 -22.36 5.28
CA ASN A 2 -12.74 -23.02 4.51
C ASN A 2 -11.39 -22.80 5.20
N LYS A 3 -10.82 -23.90 5.73
CA LYS A 3 -9.43 -23.91 6.22
C LYS A 3 -8.51 -23.97 5.00
N ILE A 4 -7.44 -23.19 5.03
CA ILE A 4 -6.41 -23.19 4.00
C ILE A 4 -5.37 -24.27 4.28
N LYS A 5 -4.42 -24.51 3.36
CA LYS A 5 -3.42 -25.59 3.52
C LYS A 5 -2.53 -25.39 4.76
N LEU A 6 -2.41 -24.17 5.27
CA LEU A 6 -1.78 -23.84 6.55
C LEU A 6 -2.59 -24.26 7.80
N GLY A 7 -3.79 -24.83 7.65
CA GLY A 7 -4.67 -25.23 8.77
C GLY A 7 -5.44 -24.09 9.43
N VAL A 8 -5.17 -22.85 9.02
CA VAL A 8 -5.83 -21.62 9.49
C VAL A 8 -7.08 -21.32 8.65
N SER A 9 -8.03 -20.52 9.16
CA SER A 9 -9.16 -20.06 8.34
C SER A 9 -8.68 -19.09 7.26
N ALA A 10 -9.27 -19.14 6.06
CA ALA A 10 -8.92 -18.20 5.00
C ALA A 10 -9.14 -16.73 5.42
N GLY A 11 -10.18 -16.45 6.22
CA GLY A 11 -10.42 -15.11 6.77
C GLY A 11 -9.30 -14.60 7.68
N LEU A 12 -8.75 -15.45 8.56
CA LEU A 12 -7.62 -15.08 9.41
C LEU A 12 -6.33 -14.91 8.58
N ALA A 13 -6.11 -15.76 7.58
CA ALA A 13 -4.97 -15.60 6.66
C ALA A 13 -5.04 -14.27 5.88
N GLY A 14 -6.23 -13.92 5.37
CA GLY A 14 -6.47 -12.63 4.70
C GLY A 14 -6.27 -11.44 5.64
N ALA A 15 -6.72 -11.54 6.90
CA ALA A 15 -6.50 -10.49 7.89
C ALA A 15 -5.01 -10.29 8.21
N ILE A 16 -4.27 -11.38 8.43
CA ILE A 16 -2.82 -11.34 8.65
C ILE A 16 -2.13 -10.68 7.45
N LEU A 17 -2.55 -11.00 6.23
CA LEU A 17 -2.00 -10.42 5.01
C LEU A 17 -2.15 -8.89 4.96
N TYR A 18 -3.33 -8.37 5.28
CA TYR A 18 -3.58 -6.93 5.33
C TYR A 18 -2.82 -6.24 6.47
N PHE A 19 -2.77 -6.85 7.66
CA PHE A 19 -2.00 -6.30 8.78
C PHE A 19 -0.50 -6.31 8.51
N LEU A 20 0.03 -7.37 7.92
CA LEU A 20 1.41 -7.39 7.45
C LEU A 20 1.64 -6.29 6.42
N GLY A 21 0.72 -6.08 5.46
CA GLY A 21 0.81 -4.99 4.49
C GLY A 21 0.87 -3.59 5.12
N ALA A 22 0.28 -3.41 6.31
CA ALA A 22 0.34 -2.18 7.09
C ALA A 22 1.65 -2.04 7.89
N ILE A 23 2.18 -3.14 8.41
CA ILE A 23 3.43 -3.15 9.20
C ILE A 23 4.66 -3.08 8.29
N SER A 24 4.76 -3.96 7.29
CA SER A 24 5.91 -4.07 6.40
C SER A 24 5.56 -4.80 5.09
N ILE A 25 6.04 -4.24 3.98
CA ILE A 25 5.79 -4.80 2.64
C ILE A 25 6.43 -6.17 2.43
N ILE A 26 7.61 -6.43 3.03
CA ILE A 26 8.38 -7.66 2.81
C ILE A 26 7.60 -8.90 3.26
N PRO A 27 7.18 -9.04 4.53
CA PRO A 27 6.43 -10.22 4.98
C PRO A 27 5.06 -10.31 4.29
N ALA A 28 4.45 -9.17 3.94
CA ALA A 28 3.18 -9.13 3.23
C ALA A 28 3.29 -9.72 1.82
N VAL A 29 4.33 -9.37 1.06
CA VAL A 29 4.58 -9.89 -0.29
C VAL A 29 4.94 -11.37 -0.26
N ILE A 30 5.71 -11.81 0.74
CA ILE A 30 6.03 -13.24 0.92
C ILE A 30 4.74 -14.04 1.14
N LEU A 31 3.86 -13.59 2.04
CA LEU A 31 2.60 -14.27 2.31
C LEU A 31 1.65 -14.20 1.11
N ALA A 32 1.57 -13.06 0.41
CA ALA A 32 0.80 -12.92 -0.83
C ALA A 32 1.29 -13.92 -1.90
N GLY A 33 2.61 -14.02 -2.08
CA GLY A 33 3.22 -14.98 -3.01
C GLY A 33 2.89 -16.43 -2.65
N TYR A 34 2.97 -16.79 -1.36
CA TYR A 34 2.55 -18.10 -0.90
C TYR A 34 1.07 -18.38 -1.23
N ILE A 35 0.18 -17.43 -0.92
CA ILE A 35 -1.27 -17.56 -1.18
C ILE A 35 -1.53 -17.78 -2.67
N LEU A 36 -0.93 -16.98 -3.54
CA LEU A 36 -1.15 -17.04 -4.98
C LEU A 36 -0.65 -18.36 -5.60
N LEU A 37 0.47 -18.89 -5.10
CA LEU A 37 1.11 -20.10 -5.65
C LEU A 37 0.57 -21.41 -5.06
N LYS A 38 0.12 -21.42 -3.81
CA LYS A 38 -0.17 -22.66 -3.07
C LYS A 38 -1.62 -22.84 -2.67
N GLU A 39 -2.35 -21.75 -2.41
CA GLU A 39 -3.74 -21.84 -2.00
C GLU A 39 -4.67 -21.98 -3.22
N GLU A 40 -5.76 -22.73 -3.07
CA GLU A 40 -6.78 -22.91 -4.12
C GLU A 40 -7.98 -21.98 -3.94
N ASN A 41 -8.05 -21.29 -2.79
CA ASN A 41 -9.16 -20.43 -2.47
C ASN A 41 -9.10 -19.11 -3.27
N ASP A 42 -9.99 -18.95 -4.26
CA ASP A 42 -10.03 -17.77 -5.12
C ASP A 42 -10.31 -16.47 -4.35
N TRP A 43 -11.16 -16.51 -3.33
CA TRP A 43 -11.39 -15.34 -2.47
C TRP A 43 -10.10 -14.90 -1.77
N LEU A 44 -9.29 -15.83 -1.28
CA LEU A 44 -8.04 -15.50 -0.61
C LEU A 44 -6.98 -14.99 -1.59
N LYS A 45 -6.90 -15.57 -2.80
CA LYS A 45 -6.05 -15.05 -3.88
C LYS A 45 -6.45 -13.62 -4.25
N TYR A 46 -7.75 -13.36 -4.35
CA TYR A 46 -8.29 -12.02 -4.59
C TYR A 46 -7.85 -11.04 -3.49
N GLN A 47 -7.99 -11.41 -2.21
CA GLN A 47 -7.51 -10.58 -1.10
C GLN A 47 -6.00 -10.32 -1.18
N ALA A 48 -5.22 -11.30 -1.65
CA ALA A 48 -3.78 -11.14 -1.81
C ALA A 48 -3.40 -10.13 -2.89
N VAL A 49 -3.98 -10.24 -4.07
CA VAL A 49 -3.74 -9.24 -5.13
C VAL A 49 -4.23 -7.86 -4.70
N LYS A 50 -5.40 -7.79 -4.07
CA LYS A 50 -5.96 -6.53 -3.56
C LYS A 50 -5.05 -5.84 -2.55
N MET A 51 -4.54 -6.57 -1.57
CA MET A 51 -3.58 -6.04 -0.60
C MET A 51 -2.35 -5.47 -1.31
N VAL A 52 -1.77 -6.22 -2.25
CA VAL A 52 -0.61 -5.77 -3.03
C VAL A 52 -0.93 -4.50 -3.81
N MET A 53 -2.09 -4.43 -4.47
CA MET A 53 -2.52 -3.26 -5.22
C MET A 53 -2.68 -2.02 -4.34
N ILE A 54 -3.27 -2.15 -3.14
CA ILE A 54 -3.36 -1.04 -2.19
C ILE A 54 -1.95 -0.54 -1.84
N VAL A 55 -1.02 -1.43 -1.49
CA VAL A 55 0.33 -1.04 -1.12
C VAL A 55 1.06 -0.36 -2.29
N VAL A 56 0.92 -0.88 -3.51
CA VAL A 56 1.57 -0.34 -4.71
C VAL A 56 1.02 1.03 -5.10
N ILE A 57 -0.31 1.22 -5.13
CA ILE A 57 -0.93 2.50 -5.52
C ILE A 57 -0.53 3.62 -4.55
N PHE A 58 -0.66 3.38 -3.24
CA PHE A 58 -0.25 4.36 -2.23
C PHE A 58 1.27 4.57 -2.20
N GLY A 59 2.05 3.54 -2.52
CA GLY A 59 3.50 3.67 -2.71
C GLY A 59 3.86 4.57 -3.89
N ALA A 60 3.21 4.38 -5.04
CA ALA A 60 3.41 5.19 -6.24
C ALA A 60 3.08 6.67 -6.01
N ILE A 61 2.00 6.96 -5.27
CA ILE A 61 1.65 8.34 -4.89
C ILE A 61 2.76 8.97 -4.04
N ASN A 62 3.25 8.26 -3.01
CA ASN A 62 4.34 8.76 -2.17
C ASN A 62 5.64 8.98 -2.96
N ILE A 63 5.98 8.08 -3.89
CA ILE A 63 7.13 8.26 -4.79
C ILE A 63 6.96 9.56 -5.60
N GLY A 64 5.78 9.77 -6.18
CA GLY A 64 5.49 11.00 -6.94
C GLY A 64 5.62 12.27 -6.10
N LEU A 65 5.19 12.25 -4.84
CA LEU A 65 5.36 13.38 -3.91
C LEU A 65 6.83 13.63 -3.60
N ASN A 66 7.61 12.59 -3.33
CA ASN A 66 9.04 12.72 -3.05
C ASN A 66 9.83 13.24 -4.26
N CYS A 67 9.43 12.86 -5.48
CA CYS A 67 10.05 13.41 -6.69
C CYS A 67 9.90 14.94 -6.79
N ILE A 68 8.81 15.51 -6.26
CA ILE A 68 8.66 16.97 -6.19
C ILE A 68 9.75 17.55 -5.26
N ASP A 69 9.89 16.98 -4.06
CA ASP A 69 10.90 17.41 -3.11
C ASP A 69 12.33 17.28 -3.67
N ASP A 70 12.62 16.20 -4.38
CA ASP A 70 13.91 15.97 -5.05
C ASP A 70 14.21 17.04 -6.11
N ILE A 71 13.21 17.47 -6.90
CA ILE A 71 13.37 18.53 -7.89
C ILE A 71 13.75 19.84 -7.20
N PHE A 72 13.06 20.22 -6.12
CA PHE A 72 13.41 21.42 -5.35
C PHE A 72 14.79 21.32 -4.69
N ALA A 73 15.18 20.13 -4.22
CA ALA A 73 16.52 19.89 -3.68
C ALA A 73 17.61 20.12 -4.75
N ILE A 74 17.39 19.64 -5.98
CA ILE A 74 18.29 19.89 -7.11
C ILE A 74 18.40 21.39 -7.40
N PHE A 75 17.27 22.11 -7.47
CA PHE A 75 17.29 23.56 -7.69
C PHE A 75 18.06 24.30 -6.59
N ASN A 76 17.88 23.93 -5.32
CA ASN A 76 18.63 24.52 -4.21
C ASN A 76 20.12 24.27 -4.30
N GLN A 77 20.53 23.06 -4.72
CA GLN A 77 21.94 22.74 -4.92
C GLN A 77 22.54 23.59 -6.06
N VAL A 78 21.82 23.77 -7.17
CA VAL A 78 22.27 24.59 -8.30
C VAL A 78 22.35 26.06 -7.92
N ILE A 79 21.32 26.60 -7.28
CA ILE A 79 21.28 28.01 -6.86
C ILE A 79 22.34 28.27 -5.78
N GLY A 80 22.57 27.32 -4.86
CA GLY A 80 23.58 27.44 -3.81
C GLY A 80 25.01 27.60 -4.33
N ILE A 81 25.30 27.18 -5.57
CA ILE A 81 26.59 27.42 -6.24
C ILE A 81 26.75 28.92 -6.56
N PHE A 82 25.68 29.61 -6.93
CA PHE A 82 25.70 31.01 -7.34
C PHE A 82 25.28 32.00 -6.22
N ALA A 83 24.40 31.57 -5.32
CA ALA A 83 23.81 32.36 -4.25
C ALA A 83 23.66 31.50 -2.98
N LYS A 84 24.68 31.57 -2.12
CA LYS A 84 24.85 30.69 -0.94
C LYS A 84 23.75 30.78 0.13
N ASN A 85 22.82 31.73 0.01
CA ASN A 85 21.78 32.03 1.01
C ASN A 85 20.33 31.91 0.49
N VAL A 86 20.13 31.39 -0.72
CA VAL A 86 18.78 31.24 -1.30
C VAL A 86 18.34 29.79 -1.18
N HIS A 87 17.31 29.55 -0.36
CA HIS A 87 16.62 28.27 -0.25
C HIS A 87 15.19 28.43 -0.77
N ILE A 88 14.87 27.65 -1.80
CA ILE A 88 13.56 27.50 -2.39
C ILE A 88 13.02 26.12 -1.98
N ALA A 89 12.10 26.10 -1.03
CA ALA A 89 11.37 24.89 -0.67
C ALA A 89 9.95 24.93 -1.24
N VAL A 90 9.30 23.78 -1.34
CA VAL A 90 7.86 23.73 -1.56
C VAL A 90 7.18 24.55 -0.44
N PRO A 91 6.31 25.52 -0.79
CA PRO A 91 5.65 26.33 0.22
C PRO A 91 4.94 25.45 1.26
N LEU A 92 5.11 25.79 2.55
CA LEU A 92 4.36 25.21 3.67
C LEU A 92 4.57 23.70 3.95
N GLY A 93 5.55 23.04 3.32
CA GLY A 93 5.78 21.60 3.53
C GLY A 93 4.61 20.71 3.08
N LEU A 94 3.85 21.17 2.08
CA LEU A 94 2.65 20.51 1.58
C LEU A 94 2.91 19.06 1.13
N THR A 95 4.07 18.78 0.53
CA THR A 95 4.48 17.42 0.13
C THR A 95 4.56 16.48 1.33
N GLY A 96 5.16 16.93 2.44
CA GLY A 96 5.22 16.19 3.70
C GLY A 96 3.86 15.96 4.34
N ILE A 97 2.96 16.95 4.30
CA ILE A 97 1.59 16.80 4.80
C ILE A 97 0.83 15.78 3.95
N LEU A 98 0.92 15.88 2.62
CA LEU A 98 0.25 14.99 1.69
C LEU A 98 0.77 13.55 1.81
N SER A 99 2.08 13.34 1.95
CA SER A 99 2.65 12.00 2.13
C SER A 99 2.24 11.37 3.46
N THR A 100 2.15 12.18 4.52
CA THR A 100 1.62 11.76 5.82
C THR A 100 0.15 11.35 5.74
N VAL A 101 -0.68 12.18 5.11
CA VAL A 101 -2.11 11.88 4.89
C VAL A 101 -2.28 10.63 4.03
N CYS A 102 -1.50 10.49 2.95
CA CYS A 102 -1.52 9.34 2.06
C CYS A 102 -1.17 8.05 2.81
N SER A 103 -0.12 8.09 3.64
CA SER A 103 0.31 6.96 4.47
C SER A 103 -0.73 6.59 5.53
N LEU A 104 -1.37 7.59 6.15
CA LEU A 104 -2.45 7.38 7.11
C LEU A 104 -3.67 6.72 6.44
N LEU A 105 -4.08 7.22 5.27
CA LEU A 105 -5.18 6.63 4.49
C LEU A 105 -4.88 5.20 4.08
N ARG A 106 -3.67 4.91 3.60
CA ARG A 106 -3.22 3.54 3.29
C ARG A 106 -3.40 2.62 4.50
N ASN A 107 -2.93 3.05 5.66
CA ASN A 107 -3.01 2.24 6.88
C ASN A 107 -4.45 2.01 7.32
N ILE A 108 -5.31 3.03 7.25
CA ILE A 108 -6.74 2.89 7.54
C ILE A 108 -7.38 1.86 6.59
N VAL A 109 -7.14 1.97 5.29
CA VAL A 109 -7.71 1.05 4.29
C VAL A 109 -7.25 -0.39 4.54
N LEU A 110 -5.95 -0.59 4.85
CA LEU A 110 -5.40 -1.92 5.15
C LEU A 110 -5.97 -2.49 6.45
N ILE A 111 -5.98 -1.73 7.54
CA ILE A 111 -6.53 -2.16 8.83
C ILE A 111 -8.01 -2.50 8.68
N TRP A 112 -8.78 -1.64 7.99
CA TRP A 112 -10.20 -1.86 7.80
C TRP A 112 -10.48 -3.09 6.92
N SER A 113 -9.69 -3.30 5.87
CA SER A 113 -9.75 -4.51 5.04
C SER A 113 -9.39 -5.76 5.84
N GLY A 114 -8.38 -5.68 6.72
CA GLY A 114 -7.98 -6.78 7.60
C GLY A 114 -9.05 -7.19 8.60
N ILE A 115 -9.68 -6.21 9.28
CA ILE A 115 -10.78 -6.48 10.22
C ILE A 115 -11.98 -7.12 9.51
N ASN A 116 -12.31 -6.66 8.30
CA ASN A 116 -13.40 -7.24 7.53
C ASN A 116 -13.07 -8.63 6.98
N ALA A 117 -11.82 -8.88 6.60
CA ALA A 117 -11.36 -10.19 6.15
C ALA A 117 -11.56 -11.28 7.22
N LEU A 118 -11.44 -10.95 8.52
CA LEU A 118 -11.74 -11.89 9.62
C LEU A 118 -13.17 -12.43 9.56
N ASN A 119 -14.12 -11.59 9.11
CA ASN A 119 -15.52 -11.95 8.95
C ASN A 119 -15.87 -12.43 7.53
N PHE A 120 -14.87 -12.77 6.72
CA PHE A 120 -15.02 -13.12 5.29
C PHE A 120 -15.71 -12.01 4.46
N LYS A 121 -15.65 -10.77 4.92
CA LYS A 121 -16.21 -9.61 4.20
C LYS A 121 -15.10 -8.95 3.40
N THR A 122 -15.40 -8.60 2.15
CA THR A 122 -14.50 -7.82 1.29
C THR A 122 -14.96 -6.37 1.30
N VAL A 123 -14.09 -5.44 1.70
CA VAL A 123 -14.39 -4.00 1.63
C VAL A 123 -14.22 -3.54 0.20
N TYR A 124 -15.30 -3.22 -0.52
CA TYR A 124 -15.19 -2.82 -1.92
C TYR A 124 -14.65 -1.38 -2.04
N VAL A 125 -13.55 -1.22 -2.77
CA VAL A 125 -12.92 0.03 -3.20
C VAL A 125 -12.94 0.01 -4.73
N ALA A 126 -13.96 0.64 -5.32
CA ALA A 126 -14.31 0.46 -6.74
C ALA A 126 -13.13 0.47 -7.72
N SER A 127 -12.23 1.45 -7.61
CA SER A 127 -11.07 1.57 -8.51
C SER A 127 -10.03 0.44 -8.34
N ILE A 128 -9.85 -0.08 -7.12
CA ILE A 128 -8.89 -1.16 -6.86
C ILE A 128 -9.50 -2.50 -7.25
N ASP A 129 -10.77 -2.73 -6.88
CA ASP A 129 -11.47 -3.98 -7.18
C ASP A 129 -11.70 -4.16 -8.70
N GLU A 130 -11.91 -3.09 -9.46
CA GLU A 130 -11.98 -3.15 -10.93
C GLU A 130 -10.63 -3.53 -11.56
N LEU A 131 -9.51 -3.00 -11.03
CA LEU A 131 -8.18 -3.36 -11.50
C LEU A 131 -7.81 -4.81 -11.16
N VAL A 132 -8.22 -5.30 -9.99
CA VAL A 132 -7.97 -6.69 -9.60
C VAL A 132 -8.83 -7.65 -10.42
N SER A 133 -10.13 -7.40 -10.53
CA SER A 133 -11.07 -8.28 -11.26
C SER A 133 -10.83 -8.31 -12.77
N LYS A 134 -10.23 -7.27 -13.36
CA LYS A 134 -9.83 -7.29 -14.77
C LYS A 134 -8.61 -8.16 -15.06
N ASN A 135 -7.76 -8.42 -14.06
CA ASN A 135 -6.46 -9.09 -14.24
C ASN A 135 -6.34 -10.45 -13.51
N MET A 136 -7.43 -10.94 -12.90
CA MET A 136 -7.54 -12.28 -12.29
C MET A 136 -8.69 -13.04 -12.94
#